data_AF-A0A815ZS76-F1
#
_entry.id   AF-A0A815ZS76-F1
#
_cell.length_a   1.000
_cell.length_b   1.000
_cell.length_c   1.000
_cell.angle_alpha   90.00
_cell.angle_beta   90.00
_cell.angle_gamma   90.00
#
_symmetry.space_group_name_H-M   'P 1'
#
loop_
_entity.id
_entity.type
_entity.pdbx_description
1 polymer ?
#
loop_
_entity_poly.entity_id
_entity_poly.type
_entity_poly.pdbx_seq_one_letter_code
_entity_poly.pdbx_strand_id
1 'polypeptide(L)' 'HFGSKRDSDGHTHKWTLYVRSFNNDDMSNYISRIQFRLHETYPNNIRGE' A
#
# COMPACT_ATOMS: atom_id res chain seq x y z
N HIS A 1 7.95 11.26 22.04
CA HIS A 1 7.53 12.27 21.05
C HIS A 1 6.72 11.53 19.98
N PHE A 2 5.39 11.54 20.07
CA PHE A 2 4.53 10.99 19.02
C PHE A 2 4.73 11.85 17.77
N GLY A 3 5.00 11.22 16.63
CA GLY A 3 5.29 11.93 15.38
C GLY A 3 4.23 12.99 15.10
N SER A 4 4.68 14.24 14.93
CA SER A 4 3.80 15.37 14.66
C SER A 4 2.95 15.10 13.42
N LYS A 5 1.68 15.46 13.49
CA LYS A 5 0.78 15.51 12.34
C LYS A 5 1.43 16.37 11.24
N ARG A 6 1.42 15.90 9.99
CA ARG A 6 1.95 16.67 8.85
C ARG A 6 1.06 17.89 8.59
N ASP A 7 1.66 19.06 8.44
CA ASP A 7 0.92 20.31 8.24
C ASP A 7 0.27 20.41 6.86
N SER A 8 0.76 19.67 5.86
CA SER A 8 0.27 19.73 4.48
C SER A 8 -1.08 19.04 4.27
N ASP A 9 -1.28 17.86 4.85
CA ASP A 9 -2.41 16.97 4.58
C ASP A 9 -3.03 16.40 5.86
N GLY A 10 -2.45 16.70 7.02
CA GLY A 10 -2.92 16.20 8.31
C GLY A 10 -2.66 14.72 8.54
N HIS A 11 -1.88 14.05 7.71
CA HIS A 11 -1.55 12.64 7.92
C HIS A 11 -0.57 12.48 9.09
N THR A 12 -0.77 11.42 9.87
CA THR A 12 0.03 11.11 11.07
C THR A 12 0.96 9.92 10.87
N HIS A 13 0.66 9.06 9.90
CA HIS A 13 1.39 7.82 9.68
C HIS A 13 1.69 7.62 8.20
N LYS A 14 2.88 7.06 7.93
CA LYS A 14 3.22 6.47 6.64
C LYS A 14 3.07 4.95 6.78
N TRP A 15 2.32 4.33 5.88
CA TRP A 15 2.08 2.90 5.89
C TRP A 15 2.40 2.31 4.51
N THR A 16 2.65 1.00 4.48
CA THR A 16 2.93 0.24 3.27
C THR A 16 2.15 -1.07 3.33
N LEU A 17 1.31 -1.31 2.33
CA LEU A 17 0.66 -2.60 2.12
C LEU A 17 1.58 -3.44 1.23
N TYR A 18 1.72 -4.72 1.53
CA TYR A 18 2.51 -5.65 0.73
C TYR A 18 1.89 -7.03 0.73
N VAL A 19 2.15 -7.77 -0.33
CA VAL A 19 1.92 -9.21 -0.43
C VAL A 19 3.29 -9.82 -0.69
N ARG A 20 3.63 -10.88 0.05
CA ARG A 20 4.88 -11.63 -0.14
C ARG A 20 4.57 -13.11 -0.09
N SER A 21 5.32 -13.89 -0.86
CA SER A 21 5.28 -15.33 -0.68
C SER A 21 5.88 -15.72 0.66
N PHE A 22 5.41 -16.83 1.21
CA PHE A 22 5.95 -17.43 2.42
C PHE A 22 7.40 -17.89 2.22
N ASN A 23 7.70 -18.51 1.07
CA ASN A 23 9.00 -19.09 0.76
C ASN A 23 9.97 -18.12 0.07
N ASN A 24 9.61 -16.83 -0.04
CA ASN A 24 10.41 -15.81 -0.72
C ASN A 24 10.72 -16.15 -2.19
N ASP A 25 9.85 -16.93 -2.82
CA ASP A 25 9.85 -17.22 -4.26
C ASP A 25 9.16 -16.10 -5.05
N ASP A 26 9.45 -16.07 -6.36
CA ASP A 26 8.85 -15.12 -7.28
C ASP A 26 7.40 -15.51 -7.58
N MET A 27 6.48 -14.72 -7.02
CA MET A 27 5.04 -14.88 -7.19
C MET A 27 4.55 -14.56 -8.60
N SER A 28 5.36 -13.86 -9.41
CA SER A 28 4.99 -13.46 -10.79
C SER A 28 4.77 -14.67 -11.70
N ASN A 29 5.26 -15.84 -11.30
CA ASN A 29 5.07 -17.11 -12.03
C ASN A 29 3.63 -17.65 -11.97
N TYR A 30 2.86 -17.27 -10.95
CA TYR A 30 1.50 -17.81 -10.72
C TYR A 30 0.46 -16.75 -10.36
N ILE A 31 0.87 -15.53 -10.03
CA ILE A 31 -0.01 -14.38 -9.81
C ILE A 31 0.10 -13.46 -11.02
N SER A 32 -1.01 -13.23 -11.72
CA SER A 32 -1.04 -12.34 -12.88
C SER A 32 -1.01 -10.86 -12.52
N ARG A 33 -1.69 -10.47 -11.42
CA ARG A 33 -1.80 -9.08 -10.98
C ARG A 33 -2.21 -8.99 -9.52
N ILE A 34 -1.67 -8.00 -8.81
CA ILE A 34 -2.09 -7.64 -7.45
C ILE A 34 -2.71 -6.25 -7.49
N GLN A 35 -3.94 -6.16 -6.99
CA GLN A 35 -4.68 -4.90 -6.91
C GLN A 35 -5.01 -4.57 -5.44
N PHE A 36 -4.51 -3.44 -4.97
CA PHE A 36 -4.87 -2.83 -3.70
C PHE A 36 -5.98 -1.81 -3.92
N ARG A 37 -7.13 -2.04 -3.30
CA ARG A 37 -8.24 -1.09 -3.26
C ARG A 37 -8.17 -0.31 -1.95
N LEU A 38 -7.91 0.99 -2.07
CA LEU A 38 -7.89 1.96 -1.00
C LEU A 38 -9.28 2.61 -0.86
N HIS A 39 -9.48 3.33 0.24
CA HIS A 39 -10.68 4.12 0.44
C HIS A 39 -10.85 5.16 -0.69
N GLU A 40 -12.08 5.45 -1.10
CA GLU A 40 -12.41 6.28 -2.28
C GLU A 40 -11.86 7.71 -2.21
N THR A 41 -11.57 8.20 -1.01
CA THR A 41 -10.95 9.52 -0.79
C THR A 41 -9.48 9.57 -1.20
N TYR A 42 -8.82 8.43 -1.43
CA TYR A 42 -7.44 8.39 -1.87
C TYR A 42 -7.37 8.63 -3.38
N PRO A 43 -6.51 9.57 -3.84
CA PRO A 43 -6.21 9.70 -5.26
C PRO A 43 -5.69 8.38 -5.81
N ASN A 44 -6.25 7.96 -6.95
CA ASN A 44 -6.02 6.65 -7.54
C ASN A 44 -6.20 5.53 -6.49
N ASN A 45 -7.44 5.37 -6.02
CA ASN A 45 -7.81 4.43 -4.96
C ASN A 45 -7.61 2.97 -5.36
N ILE A 46 -7.54 2.67 -6.66
CA ILE A 46 -7.21 1.35 -7.17
C ILE A 46 -5.75 1.34 -7.63
N ARG A 47 -4.88 0.69 -6.87
CA ARG A 47 -3.45 0.59 -7.18
C ARG A 47 -3.09 -0.84 -7.54
N GLY A 48 -2.40 -1.05 -8.64
CA GLY A 48 -1.84 -2.34 -9.01
C GLY A 48 -0.95 -2.17 -10.24
N GLU A 49 0.15 -2.92 -10.30
CA GLU A 49 0.86 -3.17 -11.56
C GLU A 49 0.15 -4.28 -12.33
#